data_AF-A0A453C0Z0-F1
#
_entry.id   AF-A0A453C0Z0-F1
#
_cell.length_a   1.000
_cell.length_b   1.000
_cell.length_c   1.000
_cell.angle_alpha   90.00
_cell.angle_beta   90.00
_cell.angle_gamma   90.00
#
_symmetry.space_group_name_H-M   'P 1'
#
loop_
_entity.id
_entity.type
_entity.pdbx_description
1 polymer ?
#
loop_
_entity_poly.entity_id
_entity_poly.type
_entity_poly.pdbx_seq_one_letter_code
_entity_poly.pdbx_strand_id
1 'polypeptide(L)'
;LQDMRLQGDDSVETMDALKAMAESKKGLHGKRMLGTWKARLPSSAARYIIEQVITPRMVVDVREWKPSWDPDCHDWLRPLIPLIGHLPESLYGTVESKIRNGDYEVVSPWKEYLSPVQWDTFSKLHILPMLTRLVRDMRITPPKQTDPSFRMVMLWAPLLRVQDVVSILEAEQFFDKWEGALRHWLQAAKPSLGEATAWCTGWKTLFTPELLADETVLAHLDAGLDMVDPAMQDLDSLFSKL
;
A
#
# COMPACT_ATOMS: atom_id res chain seq x y z
N LEU A 1 -12.00 52.92 9.93
CA LEU A 1 -11.64 51.73 9.12
C LEU A 1 -10.54 50.96 9.86
N GLN A 2 -10.65 50.76 11.18
CA GLN A 2 -11.25 49.58 11.83
C GLN A 2 -10.73 48.25 11.28
N ASP A 3 -9.53 47.89 11.74
CA ASP A 3 -9.07 46.52 11.90
C ASP A 3 -10.03 45.77 12.82
N MET A 4 -10.91 44.95 12.23
CA MET A 4 -11.65 43.92 12.96
C MET A 4 -10.73 42.70 13.12
N ARG A 5 -9.89 42.73 14.17
CA ARG A 5 -9.41 41.48 14.78
C ARG A 5 -10.64 40.78 15.35
N LEU A 6 -11.11 39.73 14.69
CA LEU A 6 -11.98 38.73 15.31
C LEU A 6 -11.16 38.07 16.43
N GLN A 7 -11.25 38.64 17.62
CA GLN A 7 -10.92 37.96 18.87
C GLN A 7 -11.77 36.69 18.87
N GLY A 8 -11.13 35.53 18.92
CA GLY A 8 -11.83 34.24 19.02
C GLY A 8 -12.61 34.23 20.32
N ASP A 9 -13.87 34.63 20.24
CA ASP A 9 -14.81 34.49 21.33
C ASP A 9 -15.22 33.01 21.33
N ASP A 10 -14.68 32.25 22.28
CA ASP A 10 -15.12 30.90 22.66
C ASP A 10 -16.57 30.92 23.25
N SER A 11 -17.35 31.95 22.91
CA SER A 11 -18.77 32.06 23.17
C SER A 11 -19.52 30.83 22.65
N VAL A 12 -20.46 30.37 23.48
CA VAL A 12 -21.40 29.29 23.19
C VAL A 12 -22.13 29.55 21.87
N GLU A 13 -22.42 30.81 21.52
CA GLU A 13 -23.13 31.18 20.29
C GLU A 13 -22.26 30.96 19.04
N THR A 14 -20.95 31.24 19.12
CA THR A 14 -20.00 30.98 18.03
C THR A 14 -19.85 29.48 17.81
N MET A 15 -19.83 28.71 18.90
CA MET A 15 -19.76 27.24 18.87
C MET A 15 -21.05 26.63 18.33
N ASP A 16 -22.22 27.14 18.71
CA ASP A 16 -23.52 26.69 18.21
C ASP A 16 -23.72 27.03 16.74
N ALA A 17 -23.24 28.19 16.28
CA ALA A 17 -23.24 28.55 14.86
C ALA A 17 -22.32 27.62 14.04
N LEU A 18 -21.12 27.32 14.55
CA LEU A 18 -20.19 26.38 13.92
C LEU A 18 -20.75 24.96 13.89
N LYS A 19 -21.42 24.54 14.96
CA LYS A 19 -22.13 23.25 15.06
C LYS A 19 -23.27 23.17 14.04
N ALA A 20 -24.11 24.20 13.95
CA ALA A 20 -25.22 24.26 12.97
C ALA A 20 -24.71 24.23 11.52
N MET A 21 -23.59 24.90 11.22
CA MET A 21 -22.94 24.83 9.90
C MET A 21 -22.37 23.44 9.60
N ALA A 22 -21.76 22.81 10.61
CA ALA A 22 -21.20 21.47 10.48
C ALA A 22 -22.27 20.37 10.45
N GLU A 23 -23.46 20.58 11.00
CA GLU A 23 -24.61 19.64 10.94
C GLU A 23 -25.34 19.71 9.59
N SER A 24 -25.25 20.83 8.86
CA SER A 24 -25.84 20.95 7.53
C SER A 24 -25.15 20.03 6.52
N LYS A 25 -25.90 19.04 6.00
CA LYS A 25 -25.47 18.08 4.97
C LYS A 25 -24.88 18.74 3.71
N LYS A 26 -25.22 20.01 3.44
CA LYS A 26 -24.71 20.82 2.31
C LYS A 26 -23.43 21.61 2.64
N GLY A 27 -23.13 21.88 3.91
CA GLY A 27 -22.02 22.75 4.32
C GLY A 27 -20.63 22.13 4.13
N LEU A 28 -20.51 20.81 4.30
CA LEU A 28 -19.24 20.07 4.19
C LEU A 28 -18.94 19.51 2.79
N HIS A 29 -19.88 19.54 1.84
CA HIS A 29 -19.65 19.02 0.48
C HIS A 29 -18.89 20.01 -0.43
N GLY A 30 -18.70 21.26 0.01
CA GLY A 30 -17.82 22.19 -0.69
C GLY A 30 -16.35 21.85 -0.44
N LYS A 31 -15.70 21.11 -1.35
CA LYS A 31 -14.23 20.87 -1.35
C LYS A 31 -13.41 22.15 -1.07
N ARG A 32 -13.94 23.30 -1.50
CA ARG A 32 -13.32 24.63 -1.35
C ARG A 32 -13.45 25.24 0.05
N MET A 33 -14.41 24.76 0.86
CA MET A 33 -14.66 25.29 2.20
C MET A 33 -13.78 24.58 3.25
N LEU A 34 -13.75 23.25 3.31
CA LEU A 34 -13.05 22.54 4.41
C LEU A 34 -11.58 22.93 4.61
N GLY A 35 -10.81 23.05 3.52
CA GLY A 35 -9.38 23.39 3.61
C GLY A 35 -9.10 24.81 4.14
N THR A 36 -10.05 25.73 3.97
CA THR A 36 -9.88 27.14 4.40
C THR A 36 -10.30 27.39 5.84
N TRP A 37 -11.05 26.48 6.46
CA TRP A 37 -11.60 26.66 7.80
C TRP A 37 -10.58 26.41 8.90
N LYS A 38 -9.75 25.37 8.74
CA LYS A 38 -8.71 25.03 9.73
C LYS A 38 -7.70 26.16 9.94
N ALA A 39 -7.40 26.92 8.89
CA ALA A 39 -6.51 28.08 8.96
C ALA A 39 -7.17 29.34 9.55
N ARG A 40 -8.51 29.37 9.67
CA ARG A 40 -9.28 30.53 10.13
C ARG A 40 -9.87 30.38 11.53
N LEU A 41 -9.89 29.15 12.06
CA LEU A 41 -10.45 28.86 13.38
C LEU A 41 -9.34 28.73 14.43
N PRO A 42 -9.58 29.18 15.68
CA PRO A 42 -8.74 28.82 16.82
C PRO A 42 -8.63 27.29 16.95
N SER A 43 -7.45 26.80 17.36
CA SER A 43 -7.19 25.36 17.48
C SER A 43 -8.17 24.64 18.42
N SER A 44 -8.63 25.31 19.47
CA SER A 44 -9.65 24.81 20.42
C SER A 44 -10.99 24.56 19.72
N ALA A 45 -11.49 25.53 18.96
CA ALA A 45 -12.74 25.43 18.21
C ALA A 45 -12.67 24.36 17.11
N ALA A 46 -11.56 24.30 16.37
CA ALA A 46 -11.36 23.26 15.36
C ALA A 46 -11.37 21.85 15.98
N ARG A 47 -10.69 21.67 17.11
CA ARG A 47 -10.70 20.41 17.86
C ARG A 47 -12.11 20.04 18.32
N TYR A 48 -12.85 20.97 18.91
CA TYR A 48 -14.23 20.74 19.34
C TYR A 48 -15.12 20.29 18.18
N ILE A 49 -15.07 20.97 17.03
CA ILE A 49 -15.88 20.60 15.85
C ILE A 49 -15.53 19.18 15.39
N ILE A 50 -14.25 18.84 15.32
CA ILE A 50 -13.80 17.52 14.90
C ILE A 50 -14.31 16.44 15.87
N GLU A 51 -14.11 16.64 17.17
CA GLU A 51 -14.42 15.64 18.20
C GLU A 51 -15.92 15.51 18.49
N GLN A 52 -16.65 16.62 18.53
CA GLN A 52 -18.04 16.66 19.01
C GLN A 52 -19.07 16.72 17.90
N VAL A 53 -18.68 17.05 16.67
CA VAL A 53 -19.62 17.17 15.55
C VAL A 53 -19.28 16.21 14.41
N ILE A 54 -18.04 16.26 13.92
CA ILE A 54 -17.64 15.45 12.76
C ILE A 54 -17.51 13.97 13.14
N THR A 55 -16.80 13.65 14.22
CA THR A 55 -16.56 12.26 14.63
C THR A 55 -17.86 11.49 14.91
N PRO A 56 -18.84 12.03 15.67
CA PRO A 56 -20.11 11.34 15.91
C PRO A 56 -20.90 11.07 14.62
N ARG A 57 -20.85 11.98 13.64
CA ARG A 57 -21.47 11.75 12.32
C ARG A 57 -20.77 10.63 11.57
N MET A 58 -19.44 10.63 11.56
CA MET A 58 -18.64 9.57 10.93
C MET A 58 -18.92 8.19 11.54
N VAL A 59 -19.27 8.09 12.83
CA VAL A 59 -19.67 6.80 13.44
C VAL A 59 -20.87 6.18 12.70
N VAL A 60 -21.86 7.00 12.34
CA VAL A 60 -23.04 6.53 11.60
C VAL A 60 -22.64 6.19 10.16
N ASP A 61 -21.91 7.08 9.50
CA ASP A 61 -21.50 6.90 8.10
C ASP A 61 -20.63 5.63 7.93
N VAL A 62 -19.68 5.37 8.82
CA VAL A 62 -18.83 4.15 8.82
C VAL A 62 -19.66 2.89 8.96
N ARG A 63 -20.72 2.91 9.78
CA ARG A 63 -21.58 1.73 9.99
C ARG A 63 -22.31 1.36 8.71
N GLU A 64 -22.86 2.34 8.02
CA GLU A 64 -23.62 2.16 6.77
C GLU A 64 -22.72 1.97 5.55
N TRP A 65 -21.50 2.50 5.58
CA TRP A 65 -20.53 2.43 4.50
C TRP A 65 -20.18 0.98 4.10
N LYS A 66 -20.13 0.75 2.79
CA LYS A 66 -19.77 -0.53 2.16
C LYS A 66 -18.50 -0.36 1.32
N PRO A 67 -17.37 -0.95 1.74
CA PRO A 67 -16.09 -0.79 1.04
C PRO A 67 -16.13 -1.25 -0.43
N SER A 68 -16.93 -2.27 -0.74
CA SER A 68 -17.04 -2.78 -2.11
C SER A 68 -17.74 -1.83 -3.08
N TRP A 69 -18.48 -0.84 -2.59
CA TRP A 69 -19.24 0.12 -3.42
C TRP A 69 -18.59 1.50 -3.43
N ASP A 70 -17.87 1.86 -2.36
CA ASP A 70 -17.15 3.12 -2.22
C ASP A 70 -15.79 2.86 -1.53
N PRO A 71 -14.81 2.22 -2.22
CA PRO A 71 -13.51 1.88 -1.63
C PRO A 71 -12.72 3.12 -1.22
N ASP A 72 -12.85 4.19 -2.00
CA ASP A 72 -12.18 5.48 -1.81
C ASP A 72 -12.82 6.36 -0.73
N CYS A 73 -13.94 5.93 -0.13
CA CYS A 73 -14.68 6.66 0.91
C CYS A 73 -15.06 8.09 0.49
N HIS A 74 -15.54 8.24 -0.75
CA HIS A 74 -15.88 9.52 -1.36
C HIS A 74 -16.91 10.33 -0.57
N ASP A 75 -17.85 9.67 0.08
CA ASP A 75 -19.01 10.32 0.66
C ASP A 75 -18.81 10.76 2.12
N TRP A 76 -17.92 10.12 2.86
CA TRP A 76 -17.82 10.32 4.31
C TRP A 76 -16.41 10.60 4.84
N LEU A 77 -15.34 10.02 4.28
CA LEU A 77 -13.98 10.16 4.84
C LEU A 77 -13.10 11.06 4.00
N ARG A 78 -12.96 10.74 2.71
CA ARG A 78 -12.02 11.41 1.79
C ARG A 78 -12.16 12.94 1.79
N PRO A 79 -13.38 13.53 1.79
CA PRO A 79 -13.52 14.98 1.87
C PRO A 79 -13.03 15.58 3.20
N LEU A 80 -13.03 14.80 4.28
CA LEU A 80 -12.69 15.22 5.63
C LEU A 80 -11.20 15.08 5.96
N ILE A 81 -10.47 14.21 5.28
CA ILE A 81 -9.03 13.97 5.51
C ILE A 81 -8.20 15.26 5.56
N PRO A 82 -8.36 16.25 4.65
CA PRO A 82 -7.63 17.51 4.75
C PRO A 82 -7.86 18.29 6.05
N LEU A 83 -9.00 18.08 6.71
CA LEU A 83 -9.38 18.73 7.97
C LEU A 83 -8.88 17.93 9.18
N ILE A 84 -9.19 16.64 9.23
CA ILE A 84 -8.92 15.77 10.40
C ILE A 84 -7.51 15.17 10.39
N GLY A 85 -6.82 15.19 9.25
CA GLY A 85 -5.52 14.58 9.03
C GLY A 85 -5.61 13.08 8.77
N HIS A 86 -6.10 12.33 9.76
CA HIS A 86 -6.22 10.87 9.70
C HIS A 86 -7.53 10.39 10.31
N LEU A 87 -7.85 9.12 10.08
CA LEU A 87 -8.98 8.44 10.69
C LEU A 87 -8.90 8.54 12.24
N PRO A 88 -9.94 9.07 12.92
CA PRO A 88 -10.03 9.08 14.37
C PRO A 88 -9.85 7.68 14.96
N GLU A 89 -9.08 7.57 16.04
CA GLU A 89 -8.74 6.29 16.67
C GLU A 89 -9.99 5.50 17.10
N SER A 90 -11.03 6.19 17.56
CA SER A 90 -12.32 5.59 17.94
C SER A 90 -13.04 4.86 16.80
N LEU A 91 -12.73 5.17 15.54
CA LEU A 91 -13.34 4.55 14.36
C LEU A 91 -12.51 3.39 13.80
N TYR A 92 -11.23 3.28 14.18
CA TYR A 92 -10.28 2.33 13.61
C TYR A 92 -10.79 0.90 13.64
N GLY A 93 -11.22 0.39 14.79
CA GLY A 93 -11.69 -0.99 14.91
C GLY A 93 -12.90 -1.33 14.03
N THR A 94 -13.80 -0.36 13.79
CA THR A 94 -14.94 -0.60 12.88
C THR A 94 -14.48 -0.63 11.43
N VAL A 95 -13.62 0.31 11.03
CA VAL A 95 -13.04 0.34 9.68
C VAL A 95 -12.22 -0.92 9.40
N GLU A 96 -11.30 -1.27 10.29
CA GLU A 96 -10.45 -2.47 10.20
C GLU A 96 -11.30 -3.72 9.96
N SER A 97 -12.38 -3.89 10.73
CA SER A 97 -13.26 -5.04 10.60
C SER A 97 -13.91 -5.17 9.21
N LYS A 98 -14.12 -4.04 8.51
CA LYS A 98 -14.72 -3.98 7.18
C LYS A 98 -13.71 -4.16 6.05
N ILE A 99 -12.45 -3.72 6.24
CA ILE A 99 -11.45 -3.72 5.17
C ILE A 99 -10.40 -4.83 5.28
N ARG A 100 -10.26 -5.51 6.42
CA ARG A 100 -9.19 -6.52 6.65
C ARG A 100 -9.13 -7.64 5.61
N ASN A 101 -10.25 -7.94 4.95
CA ASN A 101 -10.36 -8.96 3.91
C ASN A 101 -10.57 -8.36 2.52
N GLY A 102 -10.40 -7.05 2.37
CA GLY A 102 -10.52 -6.34 1.11
C GLY A 102 -9.38 -6.68 0.16
N ASP A 103 -9.62 -6.48 -1.13
CA ASP A 103 -8.58 -6.53 -2.15
C ASP A 103 -7.76 -5.24 -2.16
N TYR A 104 -6.82 -5.14 -3.12
CA TYR A 104 -5.94 -4.00 -3.25
C TYR A 104 -6.71 -2.68 -3.45
N GLU A 105 -7.77 -2.68 -4.25
CA GLU A 105 -8.58 -1.49 -4.54
C GLU A 105 -9.30 -0.99 -3.28
N VAL A 106 -9.80 -1.91 -2.46
CA VAL A 106 -10.45 -1.54 -1.18
C VAL A 106 -9.45 -1.03 -0.15
N VAL A 107 -8.25 -1.60 -0.09
CA VAL A 107 -7.30 -1.34 1.00
C VAL A 107 -6.32 -0.21 0.68
N SER A 108 -5.88 -0.06 -0.57
CA SER A 108 -4.84 0.91 -0.95
C SER A 108 -5.13 2.37 -0.58
N PRO A 109 -6.38 2.89 -0.65
CA PRO A 109 -6.65 4.29 -0.24
C PRO A 109 -6.39 4.53 1.25
N TRP A 110 -6.49 3.48 2.06
CA TRP A 110 -6.30 3.58 3.52
C TRP A 110 -4.86 3.90 3.92
N LYS A 111 -3.90 3.77 3.00
CA LYS A 111 -2.53 4.24 3.22
C LYS A 111 -2.47 5.73 3.50
N GLU A 112 -3.34 6.51 2.87
CA GLU A 112 -3.42 7.96 3.06
C GLU A 112 -4.34 8.35 4.22
N TYR A 113 -5.34 7.51 4.52
CA TYR A 113 -6.37 7.82 5.51
C TYR A 113 -6.00 7.42 6.94
N LEU A 114 -5.25 6.33 7.10
CA LEU A 114 -4.77 5.88 8.40
C LEU A 114 -3.54 6.67 8.83
N SER A 115 -3.39 6.87 10.14
CA SER A 115 -2.13 7.38 10.68
C SER A 115 -1.00 6.38 10.44
N PRO A 116 0.28 6.80 10.47
CA PRO A 116 1.40 5.88 10.28
C PRO A 116 1.37 4.68 11.24
N VAL A 117 0.96 4.89 12.50
CA VAL A 117 0.83 3.83 13.51
C VAL A 117 -0.32 2.88 13.19
N GLN A 118 -1.47 3.40 12.78
CA GLN A 118 -2.62 2.59 12.37
C GLN A 118 -2.30 1.76 11.12
N TRP A 119 -1.65 2.35 10.11
CA TRP A 119 -1.25 1.64 8.90
C TRP A 119 -0.22 0.55 9.18
N ASP A 120 0.80 0.84 10.00
CA ASP A 120 1.80 -0.16 10.42
C ASP A 120 1.14 -1.33 11.17
N THR A 121 0.22 -1.05 12.08
CA THR A 121 -0.55 -2.09 12.79
C THR A 121 -1.39 -2.92 11.82
N PHE A 122 -2.16 -2.27 10.95
CA PHE A 122 -3.03 -2.93 9.98
C PHE A 122 -2.25 -3.81 9.00
N SER A 123 -1.17 -3.28 8.44
CA SER A 123 -0.32 -4.00 7.48
C SER A 123 0.30 -5.24 8.09
N LYS A 124 0.82 -5.17 9.32
CA LYS A 124 1.39 -6.32 10.05
C LYS A 124 0.37 -7.41 10.35
N LEU A 125 -0.86 -7.02 10.67
CA LEU A 125 -1.91 -7.98 11.03
C LEU A 125 -2.54 -8.66 9.82
N HIS A 126 -2.71 -7.93 8.70
CA HIS A 126 -3.56 -8.40 7.59
C HIS A 126 -2.83 -8.50 6.25
N ILE A 127 -1.94 -7.56 5.92
CA ILE A 127 -1.28 -7.51 4.60
C ILE A 127 -0.05 -8.42 4.58
N LEU A 128 0.89 -8.25 5.51
CA LEU A 128 2.14 -9.01 5.53
C LEU A 128 1.90 -10.52 5.60
N PRO A 129 1.00 -11.07 6.46
CA PRO A 129 0.75 -12.52 6.48
C PRO A 129 0.16 -13.05 5.17
N MET A 130 -0.64 -12.23 4.47
CA MET A 130 -1.19 -12.56 3.17
C MET A 130 -0.08 -12.62 2.11
N LEU A 131 0.84 -11.64 2.09
CA LEU A 131 2.01 -11.65 1.20
C LEU A 131 2.96 -12.81 1.50
N THR A 132 3.23 -13.12 2.77
CA THR A 132 4.02 -14.29 3.18
C THR A 132 3.45 -15.57 2.59
N ARG A 133 2.14 -15.79 2.69
CA ARG A 133 1.49 -16.96 2.07
C ARG A 133 1.64 -16.97 0.55
N LEU A 134 1.46 -15.81 -0.11
CA LEU A 134 1.64 -15.71 -1.56
C LEU A 134 3.06 -16.09 -1.98
N VAL A 135 4.09 -15.61 -1.28
CA VAL A 135 5.49 -15.93 -1.59
C VAL A 135 5.82 -17.39 -1.28
N ARG A 136 5.32 -17.91 -0.17
CA ARG A 136 5.53 -19.30 0.22
C ARG A 136 5.00 -20.28 -0.83
N ASP A 137 3.75 -20.06 -1.26
CA ASP A 137 3.01 -20.99 -2.10
C ASP A 137 3.27 -20.76 -3.61
N MET A 138 3.99 -19.68 -3.95
CA MET A 138 4.34 -19.30 -5.32
C MET A 138 5.13 -20.38 -6.04
N ARG A 139 4.76 -20.62 -7.30
CA ARG A 139 5.50 -21.49 -8.21
C ARG A 139 6.23 -20.67 -9.25
N ILE A 140 7.54 -20.90 -9.41
CA ILE A 140 8.37 -20.24 -10.42
C ILE A 140 8.59 -21.21 -11.57
N THR A 141 8.14 -20.85 -12.77
CA THR A 141 8.14 -21.73 -13.94
C THR A 141 8.74 -21.03 -15.17
N PRO A 142 9.99 -21.32 -15.52
CA PRO A 142 10.55 -20.94 -16.81
C PRO A 142 9.95 -21.76 -17.97
N PRO A 143 9.96 -21.23 -19.22
CA PRO A 143 10.24 -19.83 -19.56
C PRO A 143 9.02 -18.93 -19.33
N LYS A 144 7.82 -19.49 -19.14
CA LYS A 144 6.58 -18.73 -19.02
C LYS A 144 6.02 -18.81 -17.61
N GLN A 145 6.13 -17.70 -16.89
CA GLN A 145 5.54 -17.55 -15.57
C GLN A 145 4.02 -17.31 -15.67
N THR A 146 3.22 -18.23 -15.12
CA THR A 146 1.75 -18.13 -15.12
C THR A 146 1.16 -17.81 -13.75
N ASP A 147 1.89 -18.09 -12.68
CA ASP A 147 1.46 -17.80 -11.31
C ASP A 147 1.43 -16.28 -11.07
N PRO A 148 0.29 -15.70 -10.69
CA PRO A 148 0.14 -14.25 -10.50
C PRO A 148 0.68 -13.75 -9.16
N SER A 149 1.08 -14.63 -8.25
CA SER A 149 1.40 -14.30 -6.85
C SER A 149 2.51 -13.25 -6.75
N PHE A 150 3.54 -13.34 -7.58
CA PHE A 150 4.63 -12.34 -7.56
C PHE A 150 4.12 -10.95 -7.96
N ARG A 151 3.30 -10.86 -9.01
CA ARG A 151 2.71 -9.59 -9.44
C ARG A 151 1.82 -9.01 -8.36
N MET A 152 1.08 -9.86 -7.65
CA MET A 152 0.29 -9.43 -6.50
C MET A 152 1.21 -8.88 -5.40
N VAL A 153 2.28 -9.57 -5.00
CA VAL A 153 3.24 -9.05 -4.00
C VAL A 153 3.80 -7.69 -4.43
N MET A 154 4.19 -7.55 -5.70
CA MET A 154 4.71 -6.28 -6.24
C MET A 154 3.66 -5.18 -6.35
N LEU A 155 2.37 -5.52 -6.50
CA LEU A 155 1.27 -4.56 -6.44
C LEU A 155 1.14 -3.94 -5.04
N TRP A 156 1.30 -4.76 -3.99
CA TRP A 156 1.20 -4.31 -2.59
C TRP A 156 2.47 -3.65 -2.06
N ALA A 157 3.64 -3.99 -2.59
CA ALA A 157 4.94 -3.53 -2.10
C ALA A 157 5.07 -2.00 -1.92
N PRO A 158 4.56 -1.13 -2.82
CA PRO A 158 4.65 0.32 -2.66
C PRO A 158 3.94 0.89 -1.43
N LEU A 159 3.00 0.14 -0.83
CA LEU A 159 2.27 0.55 0.37
C LEU A 159 3.01 0.21 1.67
N LEU A 160 4.06 -0.61 1.58
CA LEU A 160 4.75 -1.25 2.70
C LEU A 160 6.16 -0.69 2.87
N ARG A 161 6.80 -1.04 3.99
CA ARG A 161 8.23 -0.76 4.16
C ARG A 161 9.01 -1.78 3.34
N VAL A 162 9.99 -1.32 2.58
CA VAL A 162 10.86 -2.16 1.73
C VAL A 162 11.41 -3.35 2.52
N GLN A 163 11.91 -3.08 3.73
CA GLN A 163 12.51 -4.09 4.60
C GLN A 163 11.54 -5.21 4.99
N ASP A 164 10.24 -4.92 5.18
CA ASP A 164 9.26 -5.98 5.48
C ASP A 164 9.08 -6.92 4.28
N VAL A 165 9.09 -6.37 3.06
CA VAL A 165 8.94 -7.16 1.83
C VAL A 165 10.20 -7.98 1.56
N VAL A 166 11.40 -7.38 1.72
CA VAL A 166 12.68 -8.09 1.60
C VAL A 166 12.74 -9.26 2.59
N SER A 167 12.42 -9.03 3.86
CA SER A 167 12.39 -10.09 4.87
C SER A 167 11.41 -11.22 4.52
N ILE A 168 10.27 -10.92 3.90
CA ILE A 168 9.34 -11.96 3.42
C ILE A 168 9.97 -12.77 2.28
N LEU A 169 10.60 -12.11 1.30
CA LEU A 169 11.25 -12.79 0.18
C LEU A 169 12.37 -13.73 0.65
N GLU A 170 13.16 -13.29 1.62
CA GLU A 170 14.22 -14.10 2.24
C GLU A 170 13.63 -15.26 3.06
N ALA A 171 12.73 -14.97 3.99
CA ALA A 171 12.17 -15.97 4.90
C ALA A 171 11.43 -17.10 4.17
N GLU A 172 10.75 -16.76 3.08
CA GLU A 172 9.99 -17.72 2.26
C GLU A 172 10.81 -18.29 1.07
N GLN A 173 12.13 -18.07 1.09
CA GLN A 173 13.10 -18.64 0.14
C GLN A 173 12.74 -18.35 -1.32
N PHE A 174 12.27 -17.13 -1.59
CA PHE A 174 11.92 -16.73 -2.95
C PHE A 174 13.12 -16.86 -3.89
N PHE A 175 14.29 -16.36 -3.49
CA PHE A 175 15.48 -16.35 -4.31
C PHE A 175 16.00 -17.78 -4.57
N ASP A 176 16.02 -18.65 -3.55
CA ASP A 176 16.39 -20.06 -3.73
C ASP A 176 15.46 -20.78 -4.72
N LYS A 177 14.14 -20.53 -4.63
CA LYS A 177 13.17 -21.08 -5.59
C LYS A 177 13.41 -20.55 -7.00
N TRP A 178 13.73 -19.26 -7.12
CA TRP A 178 13.96 -18.60 -8.39
C TRP A 178 15.24 -19.10 -9.07
N GLU A 179 16.35 -19.11 -8.35
CA GLU A 179 17.65 -19.64 -8.81
C GLU A 179 17.57 -21.14 -9.09
N GLY A 180 16.88 -21.91 -8.25
CA GLY A 180 16.66 -23.34 -8.44
C GLY A 180 15.86 -23.64 -9.72
N ALA A 181 14.81 -22.87 -9.98
CA ALA A 181 14.02 -22.99 -11.20
C ALA A 181 14.84 -22.64 -12.45
N LEU A 182 15.64 -21.57 -12.39
CA LEU A 182 16.57 -21.20 -13.46
C LEU A 182 17.56 -22.32 -13.75
N ARG A 183 18.26 -22.80 -12.72
CA ARG A 183 19.25 -23.88 -12.84
C ARG A 183 18.65 -25.14 -13.44
N HIS A 184 17.48 -25.55 -12.96
CA HIS A 184 16.78 -26.72 -13.50
C HIS A 184 16.43 -26.54 -14.98
N TRP A 185 15.92 -25.37 -15.37
CA TRP A 185 15.56 -25.08 -16.76
C TRP A 185 16.79 -25.04 -17.68
N LEU A 186 17.89 -24.42 -17.24
CA LEU A 186 19.17 -24.41 -17.97
C LEU A 186 19.67 -25.84 -18.26
N GLN A 187 19.58 -26.74 -17.28
CA GLN A 187 20.03 -28.12 -17.42
C GLN A 187 19.08 -28.98 -18.27
N ALA A 188 17.77 -28.87 -18.05
CA ALA A 188 16.77 -29.76 -18.63
C ALA A 188 16.37 -29.35 -20.05
N ALA A 189 16.13 -28.05 -20.28
CA ALA A 189 15.62 -27.53 -21.55
C ALA A 189 16.72 -26.92 -22.44
N LYS A 190 17.88 -26.55 -21.86
CA LYS A 190 19.02 -25.95 -22.57
C LYS A 190 18.61 -24.78 -23.47
N PRO A 191 17.97 -23.73 -22.90
CA PRO A 191 17.59 -22.55 -23.67
C PRO A 191 18.82 -21.82 -24.23
N SER A 192 18.61 -21.02 -25.27
CA SER A 192 19.65 -20.12 -25.77
C SER A 192 20.01 -19.03 -24.75
N LEU A 193 21.21 -18.44 -24.88
CA LEU A 193 21.67 -17.32 -24.05
C LEU A 193 20.61 -16.22 -23.99
N GLY A 194 20.11 -15.82 -25.17
CA GLY A 194 19.12 -14.77 -25.30
C GLY A 194 17.83 -15.09 -24.56
N GLU A 195 17.36 -16.34 -24.59
CA GLU A 195 16.15 -16.76 -23.86
C GLU A 195 16.37 -16.74 -22.34
N ALA A 196 17.51 -17.24 -21.86
CA ALA A 196 17.83 -17.27 -20.44
C ALA A 196 18.02 -15.86 -19.87
N THR A 197 18.82 -15.03 -20.53
CA THR A 197 19.02 -13.62 -20.16
C THR A 197 17.70 -12.84 -20.22
N ALA A 198 16.86 -13.07 -21.24
CA ALA A 198 15.56 -12.42 -21.33
C ALA A 198 14.62 -12.83 -20.20
N TRP A 199 14.66 -14.09 -19.76
CA TRP A 199 13.88 -14.56 -18.62
C TRP A 199 14.31 -13.88 -17.32
N CYS A 200 15.62 -13.84 -17.02
CA CYS A 200 16.16 -13.16 -15.83
C CYS A 200 15.85 -11.66 -15.85
N THR A 201 16.08 -11.00 -16.98
CA THR A 201 15.77 -9.58 -17.17
C THR A 201 14.27 -9.32 -17.03
N GLY A 202 13.43 -10.22 -17.56
CA GLY A 202 11.98 -10.18 -17.40
C GLY A 202 11.55 -10.17 -15.94
N TRP A 203 12.14 -11.02 -15.09
CA TRP A 203 11.88 -10.98 -13.64
C TRP A 203 12.32 -9.68 -13.00
N LYS A 204 13.50 -9.16 -13.34
CA LYS A 204 14.01 -7.87 -12.81
C LYS A 204 13.01 -6.72 -13.08
N THR A 205 12.32 -6.73 -14.22
CA THR A 205 11.31 -5.70 -14.56
C THR A 205 10.02 -5.77 -13.73
N LEU A 206 9.78 -6.87 -13.01
CA LEU A 206 8.59 -7.03 -12.19
C LEU A 206 8.75 -6.40 -10.80
N PHE A 207 9.97 -6.24 -10.31
CA PHE A 207 10.24 -5.65 -9.01
C PHE A 207 9.94 -4.16 -8.99
N THR A 208 9.54 -3.64 -7.82
CA THR A 208 9.39 -2.20 -7.64
C THR A 208 10.76 -1.50 -7.62
N PRO A 209 10.84 -0.21 -7.97
CA PRO A 209 12.10 0.53 -7.93
C PRO A 209 12.78 0.51 -6.56
N GLU A 210 12.00 0.55 -5.48
CA GLU A 210 12.50 0.55 -4.11
C GLU A 210 13.13 -0.78 -3.72
N LEU A 211 12.58 -1.91 -4.21
CA LEU A 211 13.17 -3.23 -4.02
C LEU A 211 14.41 -3.42 -4.87
N LEU A 212 14.44 -2.87 -6.09
CA LEU A 212 15.63 -2.88 -6.94
C LEU A 212 16.76 -1.99 -6.42
N ALA A 213 16.48 -1.09 -5.48
CA ALA A 213 17.52 -0.31 -4.80
C ALA A 213 18.10 -1.03 -3.58
N ASP A 214 17.51 -2.16 -3.16
CA ASP A 214 18.01 -2.96 -2.05
C ASP A 214 19.18 -3.85 -2.51
N GLU A 215 20.30 -3.76 -1.78
CA GLU A 215 21.54 -4.46 -2.16
C GLU A 215 21.39 -5.99 -2.12
N THR A 216 20.60 -6.52 -1.19
CA THR A 216 20.38 -7.97 -1.08
C THR A 216 19.57 -8.48 -2.27
N VAL A 217 18.50 -7.75 -2.63
CA VAL A 217 17.69 -8.09 -3.80
C VAL A 217 18.54 -8.05 -5.08
N LEU A 218 19.35 -7.01 -5.26
CA LEU A 218 20.24 -6.89 -6.42
C LEU A 218 21.26 -8.02 -6.48
N ALA A 219 21.90 -8.35 -5.36
CA ALA A 219 22.91 -9.41 -5.31
C ALA A 219 22.34 -10.76 -5.77
N HIS A 220 21.11 -11.12 -5.37
CA HIS A 220 20.46 -12.34 -5.84
C HIS A 220 20.12 -12.32 -7.33
N LEU A 221 19.62 -11.19 -7.83
CA LEU A 221 19.27 -11.07 -9.25
C LEU A 221 20.52 -11.13 -10.15
N ASP A 222 21.60 -10.49 -9.73
CA ASP A 222 22.87 -10.50 -10.45
C ASP A 222 23.53 -11.90 -10.35
N ALA A 223 23.48 -12.57 -9.19
CA ALA A 223 23.94 -13.95 -9.06
C ALA A 223 23.22 -14.91 -10.01
N GLY A 224 21.91 -14.72 -10.23
CA GLY A 224 21.16 -15.51 -11.21
C GLY A 224 21.57 -15.25 -12.65
N LEU A 225 21.90 -14.00 -13.01
CA LEU A 225 22.46 -13.68 -14.32
C LEU A 225 23.84 -14.34 -14.51
N ASP A 226 24.68 -14.31 -13.48
CA ASP A 226 25.99 -14.98 -13.47
C ASP A 226 25.88 -16.51 -13.62
N MET A 227 24.74 -17.14 -13.31
CA MET A 227 24.53 -18.58 -13.57
C MET A 227 24.35 -18.89 -15.06
N VAL A 228 23.93 -17.90 -15.87
CA VAL A 228 23.66 -18.10 -17.30
C VAL A 228 24.96 -18.22 -18.09
N ASP A 229 25.96 -17.40 -17.81
CA ASP A 229 27.21 -17.32 -18.58
C ASP A 229 28.05 -18.62 -18.56
N PRO A 230 28.33 -19.26 -17.39
CA PRO A 230 29.14 -20.48 -17.32
C PRO A 230 28.39 -21.71 -17.81
N ALA A 231 27.08 -21.80 -17.58
CA ALA A 231 26.26 -22.92 -18.04
C ALA A 231 26.31 -23.08 -19.57
N MET A 232 26.56 -21.99 -20.29
CA MET A 232 26.71 -21.98 -21.73
C MET A 232 28.12 -22.33 -22.21
N GLN A 233 29.17 -21.93 -21.50
CA GLN A 233 30.54 -22.34 -21.82
C GLN A 233 30.73 -23.87 -21.69
N ASP A 234 30.13 -24.48 -20.67
CA ASP A 234 30.15 -25.93 -20.50
C ASP A 234 29.41 -26.66 -21.64
N LEU A 235 28.29 -26.10 -22.14
CA LEU A 235 27.56 -26.64 -23.29
C LEU A 235 28.38 -26.56 -24.58
N ASP A 236 28.99 -25.42 -24.89
CA ASP A 236 29.85 -25.26 -26.07
C ASP A 236 31.06 -26.20 -26.03
N SER A 237 31.62 -26.45 -24.84
CA SER A 237 32.72 -27.41 -24.65
C SER A 237 32.31 -28.88 -24.87
N LEU A 238 31.03 -29.22 -24.60
CA LEU A 238 30.49 -30.56 -24.84
C LEU A 238 30.13 -30.77 -26.32
N PHE A 239 29.63 -29.75 -27.00
CA PHE A 239 29.33 -29.82 -28.44
C PHE A 239 30.57 -29.76 -29.33
N SER A 240 31.67 -29.13 -28.86
CA SER A 240 32.96 -29.12 -29.56
C SER A 240 33.80 -30.40 -29.40
N LYS A 241 33.38 -31.32 -28.52
CA LYS A 241 34.01 -32.64 -28.29
C LYS A 241 33.26 -33.81 -28.96
N LEU A 242 32.20 -33.51 -29.70
CA LEU A 242 31.44 -34.44 -30.56
C LEU A 242 31.78 -34.16 -32.03
#